data_AF-G9MSI8-F1
#
_entry.id   AF-G9MSI8-F1
#
_cell.length_a   1.000
_cell.length_b   1.000
_cell.length_c   1.000
_cell.angle_alpha   90.00
_cell.angle_beta   90.00
_cell.angle_gamma   90.00
#
_symmetry.space_group_name_H-M   'P 1'
#
loop_
_entity.id
_entity.type
_entity.pdbx_description
1 polymer ?
#
loop_
_entity_poly.entity_id
_entity_poly.type
_entity_poly.pdbx_seq_one_letter_code
_entity_poly.pdbx_strand_id
1 'polypeptide(L)'
;MESSGADKGFFQQSPQLLNQFYEDATYQRCFKLFLSAELRAQIEQEVSKLGREVLTDRIFAWITDAERNKPYLKGSGRNAFGQWQGKLIMTEGWRQLQEFGFAKGQVDVSNK
;
A
#
# COMPACT_ATOMS: atom_id res chain seq x y z
N MET A 1 12.72 -37.97 20.76
CA MET A 1 12.40 -36.54 20.64
C MET A 1 13.66 -35.88 20.14
N GLU A 2 13.73 -35.49 18.87
CA GLU A 2 14.94 -34.84 18.34
C GLU A 2 15.13 -33.48 19.01
N SER A 3 16.39 -33.13 19.31
CA SER A 3 16.75 -31.85 19.91
C SER A 3 16.43 -30.71 18.94
N SER A 4 15.63 -29.73 19.36
CA SER A 4 15.47 -28.48 18.62
C SER A 4 16.84 -27.80 18.47
N GLY A 5 17.18 -27.36 17.25
CA GLY A 5 18.38 -26.60 16.92
C GLY A 5 18.02 -25.33 16.16
N ALA A 6 19.01 -24.48 15.83
CA ALA A 6 18.76 -23.19 15.17
C ALA A 6 17.96 -23.31 13.86
N ASP A 7 18.18 -24.38 13.10
CA ASP A 7 17.50 -24.66 11.82
C ASP A 7 16.60 -25.90 11.87
N LYS A 8 16.39 -26.47 13.07
CA LYS A 8 15.66 -27.73 13.26
C LYS A 8 14.61 -27.58 14.36
N GLY A 9 13.35 -27.78 14.01
CA GLY A 9 12.24 -27.64 14.94
C GLY A 9 10.99 -27.14 14.24
N PHE A 10 10.00 -26.75 15.05
CA PHE A 10 8.80 -26.11 14.54
C PHE A 10 9.10 -24.65 14.19
N PHE A 11 8.78 -24.25 12.96
CA PHE A 11 8.78 -22.86 12.52
C PHE A 11 7.36 -22.46 12.15
N GLN A 12 6.91 -21.33 12.69
CA GLN A 12 5.61 -20.77 12.34
C GLN A 12 5.65 -20.32 10.87
N GLN A 13 4.69 -20.79 10.08
CA GLN A 13 4.51 -20.30 8.72
C GLN A 13 4.09 -18.83 8.76
N SER A 14 4.74 -18.01 7.91
CA SER A 14 4.37 -16.61 7.77
C SER A 14 2.95 -16.47 7.23
N PRO A 15 2.17 -15.51 7.73
CA PRO A 15 0.83 -15.25 7.20
C PRO A 15 0.93 -14.84 5.73
N GLN A 16 -0.01 -15.32 4.91
CA GLN A 16 -0.12 -14.96 3.51
C GLN A 16 -1.31 -14.02 3.32
N LEU A 17 -1.08 -12.89 2.65
CA LEU A 17 -2.13 -11.95 2.30
C LEU A 17 -2.64 -12.27 0.91
N LEU A 18 -3.92 -12.62 0.81
CA LEU A 18 -4.61 -12.91 -0.44
C LEU A 18 -5.31 -11.66 -0.98
N ASN A 19 -5.73 -11.70 -2.24
CA ASN A 19 -6.37 -10.56 -2.92
C ASN A 19 -7.69 -10.20 -2.25
N GLN A 20 -7.70 -9.04 -1.58
CA GLN A 20 -8.81 -8.57 -0.76
C GLN A 20 -10.09 -8.32 -1.57
N PHE A 21 -10.00 -8.12 -2.89
CA PHE A 21 -11.19 -8.05 -3.74
C PHE A 21 -12.05 -9.31 -3.56
N TYR A 22 -11.45 -10.49 -3.47
CA TYR A 22 -12.17 -11.76 -3.33
C TYR A 22 -12.39 -12.18 -1.87
N GLU A 23 -11.42 -11.90 -1.00
CA GLU A 23 -11.40 -12.40 0.37
C GLU A 23 -12.21 -11.54 1.35
N ASP A 24 -12.38 -10.25 1.08
CA ASP A 24 -13.19 -9.38 1.92
C ASP A 24 -14.69 -9.56 1.59
N ALA A 25 -15.36 -10.37 2.41
CA ALA A 25 -16.78 -10.64 2.29
C ALA A 25 -17.64 -9.38 2.46
N THR A 26 -17.21 -8.40 3.25
CA THR A 26 -17.92 -7.13 3.45
C THR A 26 -17.81 -6.27 2.20
N TYR A 27 -16.60 -6.14 1.67
CA TYR A 27 -16.36 -5.45 0.40
C TYR A 27 -17.19 -6.06 -0.73
N GLN A 28 -17.18 -7.38 -0.90
CA GLN A 28 -17.96 -8.09 -1.92
C GLN A 28 -19.47 -7.84 -1.81
N ARG A 29 -20.01 -7.79 -0.59
CA ARG A 29 -21.43 -7.46 -0.36
C ARG A 29 -21.74 -6.03 -0.78
N CYS A 30 -20.93 -5.06 -0.34
CA CYS A 30 -21.11 -3.66 -0.71
C CYS A 30 -20.95 -3.45 -2.21
N PHE A 31 -19.96 -4.07 -2.84
CA PHE A 31 -19.71 -4.02 -4.28
C PHE A 31 -20.93 -4.51 -5.07
N LYS A 32 -21.61 -5.57 -4.59
CA LYS A 32 -22.84 -6.09 -5.22
C LYS A 32 -24.10 -5.28 -4.91
N LEU A 33 -24.17 -4.68 -3.73
CA LEU A 33 -25.35 -3.94 -3.26
C LEU A 33 -25.45 -2.54 -3.87
N PHE A 34 -24.33 -1.83 -3.95
CA PHE A 34 -24.32 -0.41 -4.33
C PHE A 34 -24.07 -0.17 -5.83
N LEU A 35 -23.57 -1.16 -6.55
CA LEU A 35 -23.26 -1.03 -7.98
C LEU A 35 -24.24 -1.82 -8.85
N SER A 36 -24.63 -1.24 -9.99
CA SER A 36 -25.46 -1.94 -10.98
C SER A 36 -24.72 -3.17 -11.54
N ALA A 37 -25.44 -4.14 -12.09
CA ALA A 37 -24.83 -5.30 -12.73
C ALA A 37 -23.88 -4.91 -13.88
N GLU A 38 -24.29 -3.92 -14.68
CA GLU A 38 -23.51 -3.38 -15.79
C GLU A 38 -22.19 -2.75 -15.31
N LEU A 39 -22.24 -1.87 -14.31
CA LEU A 39 -21.05 -1.20 -13.80
C LEU A 39 -20.08 -2.20 -13.15
N ARG A 40 -20.60 -3.20 -12.43
CA ARG A 40 -19.77 -4.28 -11.86
C ARG A 40 -19.02 -5.04 -12.94
N ALA A 41 -19.70 -5.44 -14.01
CA ALA A 41 -19.06 -6.16 -15.12
C ALA A 41 -17.95 -5.33 -15.79
N GLN A 42 -18.10 -4.00 -15.81
CA GLN A 42 -17.09 -3.08 -16.36
C GLN A 42 -15.87 -2.94 -15.44
N ILE A 43 -16.06 -2.78 -14.14
CA ILE A 43 -14.95 -2.40 -13.22
C ILE A 43 -14.35 -3.57 -12.44
N GLU A 44 -15.00 -4.74 -12.40
CA GLU A 44 -14.55 -5.90 -11.60
C GLU A 44 -13.12 -6.34 -11.93
N GLN A 45 -12.77 -6.37 -13.23
CA GLN A 45 -11.42 -6.73 -13.65
C GLN A 45 -10.39 -5.70 -13.17
N GLU A 46 -10.73 -4.41 -13.21
CA GLU A 46 -9.83 -3.34 -12.78
C GLU A 46 -9.57 -3.39 -11.27
N VAL A 47 -10.63 -3.52 -10.47
CA VAL A 47 -10.48 -3.51 -9.01
C VAL A 47 -9.83 -4.80 -8.50
N SER A 48 -10.15 -5.95 -9.09
CA SER A 48 -9.44 -7.20 -8.78
C SER A 48 -7.96 -7.16 -9.18
N LYS A 49 -7.62 -6.47 -10.29
CA LYS A 49 -6.23 -6.22 -10.67
C LYS A 49 -5.51 -5.33 -9.67
N LEU A 50 -6.14 -4.26 -9.20
CA LEU A 50 -5.60 -3.41 -8.13
C LEU A 50 -5.31 -4.25 -6.87
N GLY A 51 -6.28 -5.07 -6.43
CA GLY A 51 -6.12 -5.95 -5.28
C GLY A 51 -4.98 -6.97 -5.42
N ARG A 52 -4.59 -7.34 -6.65
CA ARG A 52 -3.39 -8.16 -6.91
C ARG A 52 -2.12 -7.32 -6.90
N GLU A 53 -2.14 -6.15 -7.52
CA GLU A 53 -0.96 -5.29 -7.67
C GLU A 53 -0.43 -4.79 -6.32
N VAL A 54 -1.33 -4.45 -5.38
CA VAL A 54 -0.94 -3.99 -4.03
C VAL A 54 -0.23 -5.07 -3.20
N LEU A 55 -0.34 -6.34 -3.60
CA LEU A 55 0.30 -7.48 -2.94
C LEU A 55 1.66 -7.84 -3.55
N THR A 56 2.13 -7.09 -4.55
CA THR A 56 3.44 -7.36 -5.15
C THR A 56 4.57 -6.99 -4.20
N ASP A 57 5.66 -7.77 -4.25
CA ASP A 57 6.85 -7.54 -3.41
C ASP A 57 7.39 -6.12 -3.53
N ARG A 58 7.25 -5.50 -4.71
CA ARG A 58 7.64 -4.12 -4.94
C ARG A 58 6.87 -3.13 -4.08
N ILE A 59 5.54 -3.28 -3.97
CA ILE A 59 4.71 -2.42 -3.12
C ILE A 59 5.08 -2.64 -1.66
N PHE A 60 5.28 -3.89 -1.23
CA PHE A 60 5.70 -4.18 0.15
C PHE A 60 7.10 -3.64 0.46
N ALA A 61 8.03 -3.65 -0.50
CA ALA A 61 9.34 -3.03 -0.34
C ALA A 61 9.21 -1.52 -0.14
N TRP A 62 8.36 -0.83 -0.91
CA TRP A 62 8.10 0.60 -0.74
C TRP A 62 7.43 0.92 0.60
N ILE A 63 6.45 0.12 1.03
CA ILE A 63 5.81 0.26 2.35
C ILE A 63 6.86 0.07 3.46
N THR A 64 7.68 -0.97 3.36
CA THR A 64 8.73 -1.25 4.36
C THR A 64 9.75 -0.12 4.43
N ASP A 65 10.15 0.46 3.29
CA ASP A 65 11.03 1.63 3.26
C ASP A 65 10.37 2.85 3.92
N ALA A 66 9.11 3.12 3.56
CA ALA A 66 8.36 4.26 4.08
C ALA A 66 8.13 4.18 5.60
N GLU A 67 7.84 2.99 6.13
CA GLU A 67 7.66 2.75 7.56
C GLU A 67 8.95 2.87 8.36
N ARG A 68 10.07 2.37 7.80
CA ARG A 68 11.39 2.50 8.42
C ARG A 68 11.89 3.94 8.38
N ASN A 69 11.62 4.66 7.30
CA ASN A 69 12.13 6.00 7.05
C ASN A 69 11.01 7.04 7.04
N LYS A 70 10.53 7.38 8.23
CA LYS A 70 9.45 8.36 8.41
C LYS A 70 9.84 9.75 7.90
N PRO A 71 8.92 10.49 7.25
CA PRO A 71 9.19 11.83 6.78
C PRO A 71 9.59 12.77 7.93
N TYR A 72 10.53 13.67 7.66
CA TYR A 72 10.99 14.64 8.66
C TYR A 72 11.30 16.00 8.03
N LEU A 73 11.17 17.06 8.82
CA LEU A 73 11.56 18.40 8.40
C LEU A 73 13.09 18.51 8.40
N LYS A 74 13.67 19.05 7.33
CA LYS A 74 15.12 19.27 7.28
C LYS A 74 15.54 20.27 8.35
N GLY A 75 16.41 19.84 9.26
CA GLY A 75 16.85 20.65 10.40
C GLY A 75 15.68 21.00 11.33
N SER A 76 15.56 22.27 11.71
CA SER A 76 14.39 22.80 12.44
C SER A 76 13.32 23.39 11.52
N GLY A 77 13.34 23.05 10.23
CA GLY A 77 12.55 23.72 9.19
C GLY A 77 13.21 25.01 8.68
N ARG A 78 14.39 25.36 9.19
CA ARG A 78 15.22 26.49 8.75
C ARG A 78 16.45 26.00 7.97
N ASN A 79 16.92 26.83 7.03
CA ASN A 79 18.17 26.58 6.32
C ASN A 79 19.39 26.91 7.20
N ALA A 80 20.60 26.68 6.65
CA ALA A 80 21.86 26.96 7.36
C ALA A 80 22.05 28.45 7.73
N PHE A 81 21.27 29.35 7.12
CA PHE A 81 21.28 30.79 7.39
C PHE A 81 20.09 31.26 8.24
N GLY A 82 19.33 30.33 8.85
CA GLY A 82 18.22 30.64 9.75
C GLY A 82 16.90 31.04 9.08
N GLN A 83 16.82 31.03 7.75
CA GLN A 83 15.58 31.33 7.03
C GLN A 83 14.65 30.11 7.03
N TRP A 84 13.36 30.32 7.26
CA TRP A 84 12.37 29.26 7.18
C TRP A 84 12.26 28.74 5.74
N GLN A 85 12.38 27.42 5.57
CA GLN A 85 12.17 26.72 4.31
C GLN A 85 11.08 25.65 4.40
N GLY A 86 10.82 25.09 5.59
CA GLY A 86 9.78 24.07 5.78
C GLY A 86 9.96 22.83 4.91
N LYS A 87 11.18 22.52 4.46
CA LYS A 87 11.42 21.42 3.51
C LYS A 87 11.20 20.08 4.19
N LEU A 88 10.18 19.35 3.76
CA LEU A 88 9.90 17.98 4.15
C LEU A 88 10.78 17.02 3.33
N ILE A 89 11.49 16.13 4.03
CA ILE A 89 12.30 15.08 3.42
C ILE A 89 11.50 13.78 3.52
N MET A 90 11.32 13.13 2.37
CA MET A 90 10.68 11.83 2.22
C MET A 90 11.63 10.89 1.49
N THR A 91 11.52 9.58 1.76
CA THR A 91 12.27 8.56 1.03
C THR A 91 11.55 8.12 -0.24
N GLU A 92 12.25 7.32 -1.03
CA GLU A 92 11.73 6.77 -2.29
C GLU A 92 10.48 5.91 -2.08
N GLY A 93 10.35 5.17 -0.96
CA GLY A 93 9.13 4.42 -0.65
C GLY A 93 7.89 5.30 -0.64
N TRP A 94 7.96 6.46 0.04
CA TRP A 94 6.88 7.44 0.06
C TRP A 94 6.57 8.01 -1.34
N ARG A 95 7.61 8.38 -2.10
CA ARG A 95 7.46 8.95 -3.44
C ARG A 95 6.83 7.95 -4.41
N GLN A 96 7.28 6.71 -4.41
CA GLN A 96 6.79 5.66 -5.30
C GLN A 96 5.36 5.24 -4.95
N LEU A 97 5.00 5.17 -3.67
CA LEU A 97 3.62 4.92 -3.25
C LEU A 97 2.68 6.04 -3.70
N GLN A 98 3.13 7.29 -3.67
CA GLN A 98 2.36 8.43 -4.17
C GLN A 98 2.19 8.35 -5.70
N GLU A 99 3.27 8.11 -6.45
CA GLU A 99 3.23 7.92 -7.90
C GLU A 99 2.31 6.76 -8.30
N PHE A 100 2.34 5.65 -7.54
CA PHE A 100 1.43 4.52 -7.71
C PHE A 100 -0.04 4.92 -7.48
N GLY A 101 -0.34 5.66 -6.41
CA GLY A 101 -1.69 6.17 -6.13
C GLY A 101 -2.23 7.06 -7.25
N PHE A 102 -1.40 7.95 -7.80
CA PHE A 102 -1.76 8.80 -8.94
C PHE A 102 -2.01 7.98 -10.20
N ALA A 103 -1.15 7.00 -10.50
CA ALA A 103 -1.32 6.13 -11.66
C ALA A 103 -2.59 5.26 -11.60
N LYS A 104 -3.14 5.03 -10.39
CA LYS A 104 -4.37 4.29 -10.16
C LYS A 104 -5.61 5.17 -10.00
N GLY A 105 -5.49 6.48 -10.20
CA GLY A 105 -6.62 7.40 -10.11
C GLY A 105 -7.21 7.51 -8.69
N GLN A 106 -6.47 7.16 -7.64
CA GLN A 106 -6.98 7.27 -6.25
C GLN A 106 -7.31 8.72 -5.86
N VAL A 107 -6.70 9.71 -6.53
CA VAL A 107 -6.95 11.14 -6.35
C VAL A 107 -7.63 11.75 -7.58
N ASP A 108 -8.17 10.93 -8.48
CA ASP A 108 -9.07 11.45 -9.53
C ASP A 108 -10.47 11.58 -8.92
N VAL A 109 -10.64 12.63 -8.12
CA VAL A 109 -11.97 13.09 -7.73
C VAL A 109 -12.66 13.46 -9.04
N SER A 110 -13.68 12.70 -9.40
CA SER A 110 -14.60 13.01 -10.48
C SER A 110 -14.99 14.49 -10.39
N ASN A 111 -14.35 15.32 -11.18
CA ASN A 111 -14.71 16.70 -11.35
C ASN A 111 -15.92 16.70 -12.29
N LYS A 112 -17.11 16.61 -11.70
CA LYS A 112 -18.40 16.88 -12.34
C LYS A 112 -19.04 18.06 -11.63
#